data_AF-A0A5K1FPU0-F1
#
_entry.id   AF-A0A5K1FPU0-F1
#
_cell.length_a   1.000
_cell.length_b   1.000
_cell.length_c   1.000
_cell.angle_alpha   90.00
_cell.angle_beta   90.00
_cell.angle_gamma   90.00
#
_symmetry.space_group_name_H-M   'P 1'
#
loop_
_entity.id
_entity.type
_entity.pdbx_description
1 polymer ?
#
loop_
_entity_poly.entity_id
_entity_poly.type
_entity_poly.pdbx_seq_one_letter_code
_entity_poly.pdbx_strand_id
1 'polypeptide(L)' 'SVLNGGGSNPAEDATPEMWADMIDGFQESAMDTRLGIPVIYGTDAVHGHNNVVGATVFPHNVGLGAA' A
#
# COMPACT_ATOMS: atom_id res chain seq x y z
N SER A 1 -9.89 7.52 5.71
CA SER A 1 -8.89 6.49 5.35
C SER A 1 -9.03 6.17 3.87
N VAL A 2 -7.99 5.61 3.26
CA VAL A 2 -7.96 5.14 1.87
C VAL A 2 -7.46 3.68 1.89
N LEU A 3 -7.89 2.84 0.95
CA LEU A 3 -7.55 1.41 0.90
C LEU A 3 -7.07 0.99 -0.49
N ASN A 4 -5.96 0.26 -0.55
CA ASN A 4 -5.56 -0.55 -1.70
C ASN A 4 -5.92 -2.02 -1.47
N GLY A 5 -6.99 -2.48 -2.13
CA GLY A 5 -7.43 -3.88 -2.14
C GLY A 5 -6.90 -4.72 -3.32
N GLY A 6 -5.92 -4.23 -4.08
CA GLY A 6 -5.24 -4.98 -5.15
C GLY A 6 -5.61 -4.61 -6.60
N GLY A 7 -6.45 -3.58 -6.82
CA GLY A 7 -6.87 -3.14 -8.16
C GLY A 7 -6.60 -1.67 -8.48
N SER A 8 -5.88 -0.95 -7.61
CA SER A 8 -5.71 0.51 -7.70
C SER A 8 -4.23 0.89 -7.64
N ASN A 9 -3.47 0.39 -8.61
CA ASN A 9 -2.06 0.72 -8.75
C ASN A 9 -1.90 2.16 -9.27
N PRO A 10 -0.84 2.89 -8.88
CA PRO A 10 -0.58 4.23 -9.40
C PRO A 10 -0.24 4.24 -10.91
N ALA A 11 0.21 3.11 -11.47
CA ALA A 11 0.46 2.87 -12.89
C ALA A 11 0.50 1.35 -13.19
N GLU A 12 0.53 0.96 -14.48
CA GLU A 12 0.65 -0.46 -14.90
C GLU A 12 1.93 -1.14 -14.35
N ASP A 13 3.08 -0.46 -14.43
CA ASP A 13 4.38 -0.94 -13.92
C ASP A 13 4.87 -0.09 -12.73
N ALA A 14 3.98 0.14 -11.76
CA ALA A 14 4.28 0.97 -10.60
C ALA A 14 5.50 0.47 -9.80
N THR A 15 6.54 1.31 -9.70
CA THR A 15 7.69 1.06 -8.81
C THR A 15 7.31 1.33 -7.35
N PRO A 16 8.08 0.82 -6.37
CA PRO A 16 7.88 1.16 -4.95
C PRO A 16 7.89 2.67 -4.68
N GLU A 17 8.75 3.43 -5.36
CA GLU A 17 8.80 4.90 -5.25
C GLU A 17 7.50 5.54 -5.74
N MET A 18 6.92 5.07 -6.85
CA MET A 18 5.64 5.60 -7.34
C MET A 18 4.48 5.35 -6.37
N TRP A 19 4.53 4.25 -5.60
CA TRP A 19 3.58 4.01 -4.52
C TRP A 19 3.77 5.00 -3.37
N ALA A 20 5.03 5.24 -2.96
CA ALA A 20 5.35 6.20 -1.91
C ALA A 20 4.90 7.62 -2.32
N ASP A 21 5.26 8.07 -3.52
CA ASP A 21 4.90 9.40 -4.05
C ASP A 21 3.38 9.61 -4.09
N MET A 22 2.62 8.59 -4.51
CA MET A 22 1.16 8.65 -4.51
C MET A 22 0.60 8.82 -3.08
N ILE A 23 1.13 8.05 -2.12
CA ILE A 23 0.68 8.10 -0.72
C ILE A 23 1.05 9.45 -0.09
N ASP A 24 2.24 9.96 -0.39
CA ASP A 24 2.70 11.28 0.06
C ASP A 24 1.79 12.39 -0.47
N GLY A 25 1.38 12.34 -1.75
CA GLY A 25 0.41 13.28 -2.31
C GLY A 25 -0.97 13.25 -1.61
N PHE A 26 -1.42 12.07 -1.17
CA PHE A 26 -2.63 11.96 -0.34
C PHE A 26 -2.43 12.58 1.05
N GLN A 27 -1.24 12.42 1.64
CA GLN A 27 -0.94 13.01 2.95
C GLN A 27 -0.82 14.53 2.87
N GLU A 28 -0.10 15.07 1.89
CA GLU A 28 -0.01 16.52 1.66
C GLU A 28 -1.41 17.13 1.53
N SER A 29 -2.27 16.52 0.71
CA SER A 29 -3.67 16.95 0.54
C SER A 29 -4.47 16.90 1.85
N ALA A 30 -4.24 15.90 2.71
CA ALA A 30 -4.90 15.80 4.01
C ALA A 30 -4.42 16.88 5.00
N MET A 31 -3.12 17.17 4.98
CA MET A 31 -2.50 18.17 5.83
C MET A 31 -2.90 19.60 5.45
N ASP A 32 -3.23 19.87 4.20
CA ASP A 32 -3.71 21.17 3.72
C ASP A 32 -5.14 21.52 4.17
N THR A 33 -5.85 20.58 4.81
CA THR A 33 -7.18 20.85 5.37
C THR A 33 -7.08 21.77 6.60
N ARG A 34 -8.19 22.49 6.93
CA ARG A 34 -8.26 23.40 8.09
C ARG A 34 -7.73 22.82 9.41
N LEU A 35 -7.89 21.52 9.61
CA LEU A 35 -7.48 20.82 10.83
C LEU A 35 -6.18 20.02 10.67
N GLY A 36 -5.67 19.84 9.45
CA GLY A 36 -4.47 19.04 9.17
C GLY A 36 -4.53 17.63 9.76
N ILE A 37 -5.68 16.96 9.65
CA ILE A 37 -5.83 15.60 10.19
C ILE A 37 -5.29 14.62 9.13
N PRO A 38 -4.25 13.81 9.44
CA PRO A 38 -3.66 12.89 8.47
C PRO A 38 -4.61 11.76 8.11
N VAL A 39 -4.44 11.19 6.93
CA VAL A 39 -5.16 10.00 6.50
C VAL A 39 -4.37 8.74 6.82
N ILE A 40 -5.06 7.62 7.03
CA ILE A 40 -4.44 6.29 7.03
C ILE A 40 -4.66 5.63 5.67
N TYR A 41 -3.59 5.07 5.10
CA TYR A 41 -3.61 4.30 3.87
C TYR A 41 -3.44 2.81 4.21
N GLY A 42 -4.46 2.00 3.93
CA GLY A 42 -4.44 0.56 4.17
C GLY A 42 -4.07 -0.24 2.93
N THR A 43 -3.48 -1.42 3.12
CA THR A 43 -3.21 -2.38 2.04
C THR A 43 -3.29 -3.83 2.53
N ASP A 44 -3.74 -4.74 1.68
CA ASP A 44 -3.88 -6.17 1.99
C ASP A 44 -2.55 -6.94 1.85
N ALA A 45 -1.57 -6.64 2.71
CA ALA A 45 -0.26 -7.31 2.73
C ALA A 45 -0.30 -8.71 3.40
N VAL A 46 -1.05 -9.66 2.83
CA VAL A 46 -1.39 -10.94 3.50
C VAL A 46 -0.34 -12.05 3.36
N HIS A 47 0.72 -11.84 2.59
CA HIS A 47 1.86 -12.76 2.44
C HIS A 47 3.09 -12.02 1.89
N GLY A 48 3.42 -10.90 2.53
CA GLY A 48 4.29 -9.85 2.00
C GLY A 48 3.48 -8.69 1.44
N HIS A 49 4.14 -7.64 0.93
CA HIS A 49 3.46 -6.51 0.27
C HIS A 49 3.04 -6.89 -1.15
N ASN A 50 2.24 -7.94 -1.23
CA ASN A 50 1.84 -8.71 -2.41
C ASN A 50 1.19 -7.91 -3.56
N ASN A 51 0.67 -6.70 -3.30
CA ASN A 51 0.13 -5.81 -4.33
C ASN A 51 1.22 -5.00 -5.08
N VAL A 52 2.46 -4.98 -4.58
CA VAL A 52 3.57 -4.23 -5.19
C VAL A 52 4.43 -5.17 -6.03
N VAL A 53 4.59 -4.84 -7.31
CA VAL A 53 5.42 -5.62 -8.24
C VAL A 53 6.86 -5.66 -7.72
N GLY A 54 7.44 -6.86 -7.71
CA GLY A 54 8.81 -7.09 -7.23
C GLY A 54 8.97 -7.22 -5.72
N ALA A 55 7.92 -7.02 -4.93
CA ALA A 55 7.96 -7.28 -3.49
C ALA A 55 8.16 -8.77 -3.19
N THR A 56 8.83 -9.08 -2.07
CA THR A 56 8.97 -10.46 -1.60
C THR A 56 7.60 -11.06 -1.29
N VAL A 57 7.35 -12.24 -1.85
CA VAL A 57 6.14 -13.03 -1.61
C VAL A 57 6.51 -14.21 -0.70
N PHE A 58 5.96 -14.21 0.51
CA PHE A 58 6.14 -15.29 1.47
C PHE A 58 5.14 -16.43 1.20
N PRO A 59 5.40 -17.65 1.72
CA PRO A 59 4.38 -18.68 1.78
C PRO A 59 3.12 -18.15 2.48
N HIS A 60 1.94 -18.55 2.01
CA HIS A 60 0.69 -18.23 2.71
C HIS A 60 0.67 -18.83 4.12
N ASN A 61 -0.20 -18.28 4.99
CA ASN A 61 -0.28 -18.63 6.41
C ASN A 61 -0.39 -20.14 6.68
N VAL A 62 -1.07 -20.91 5.82
CA VAL A 62 -1.13 -22.38 5.96
C VAL A 62 0.24 -23.05 5.83
N GLY A 63 1.08 -22.56 4.92
CA GLY A 63 2.45 -23.05 4.74
C GLY A 63 3.38 -22.61 5.87
N LEU A 64 3.20 -21.37 6.37
CA LEU A 64 3.95 -20.90 7.53
C LEU A 64 3.62 -21.69 8.80
N GLY A 65 2.34 -22.03 9.00
CA GLY A 65 1.91 -22.84 10.15
C GLY A 65 2.39 -24.29 10.12
N ALA A 66 2.82 -24.79 8.95
CA ALA A 66 3.32 -26.15 8.79
C ALA A 66 4.85 -26.27 8.94
N ALA A 67 5.58 -25.14 9.01
CA ALA A 67 7.04 -25.07 9.04
C ALA A 67 7.64 -25.33 10.44
#